data_AF-A0A1E7LU20-F1
#
_entry.id   AF-A0A1E7LU20-F1
#
_cell.length_a   1.000
_cell.length_b   1.000
_cell.length_c   1.000
_cell.angle_alpha   90.00
_cell.angle_beta   90.00
_cell.angle_gamma   90.00
#
_symmetry.space_group_name_H-M   'P 1'
#
loop_
_entity.id
_entity.type
_entity.pdbx_description
1 polymer ?
#
loop_
_entity_poly.entity_id
_entity_poly.type
_entity_poly.pdbx_seq_one_letter_code
_entity_poly.pdbx_strand_id
1 'polypeptide(L)'
;APALAVNADGRLEAFSLSPGGARLSHRWQTAPGGDVHPGGEFGEPGIRLVATPTAALDATGRLHVFAVTVAGRIRRRVQTRPSGGWHPWTAFGDRTVAPVVPGAPAL
;
A
#
# COMPACT_ATOMS: atom_id res chain seq x y z
N ALA A 1 8.95 2.12 -8.33
CA ALA A 1 8.98 3.30 -7.42
C ALA A 1 8.13 3.00 -6.18
N PRO A 2 8.39 3.62 -5.01
CA PRO A 2 7.50 3.54 -3.86
C PRO A 2 6.19 4.28 -4.12
N ALA A 3 5.13 3.94 -3.38
CA ALA A 3 3.92 4.73 -3.30
C ALA A 3 4.00 5.68 -2.11
N LEU A 4 3.59 6.93 -2.30
CA LEU A 4 3.58 7.95 -1.27
C LEU A 4 2.15 8.39 -1.00
N ALA A 5 1.85 8.65 0.26
CA ALA A 5 0.59 9.23 0.69
C ALA A 5 0.82 10.28 1.77
N VAL A 6 -0.08 11.27 1.80
CA VAL A 6 -0.18 12.23 2.90
C VAL A 6 -1.30 11.77 3.81
N ASN A 7 -0.99 11.58 5.09
CA ASN A 7 -1.99 11.32 6.12
C ASN A 7 -2.86 12.55 6.34
N ALA A 8 -4.05 12.39 6.94
CA ALA A 8 -4.96 13.52 7.21
C ALA A 8 -4.37 14.61 8.12
N ASP A 9 -3.38 14.27 8.93
CA ASP A 9 -2.61 15.17 9.78
C ASP A 9 -1.37 15.78 9.10
N GLY A 10 -1.18 15.55 7.80
CA GLY A 10 -0.09 16.11 7.01
C GLY A 10 1.21 15.32 7.02
N ARG A 11 1.29 14.19 7.75
CA ARG A 11 2.49 13.34 7.76
C ARG A 11 2.63 12.52 6.48
N LEU A 12 3.82 12.45 5.92
CA LEU A 12 4.11 11.57 4.78
C LEU A 12 4.24 10.11 5.24
N GLU A 13 3.71 9.20 4.42
CA GLU A 13 3.89 7.76 4.56
C GLU A 13 4.26 7.14 3.20
N ALA A 14 5.31 6.31 3.21
CA ALA A 14 5.88 5.68 2.03
C ALA A 14 5.73 4.16 2.10
N PHE A 15 5.29 3.55 1.01
CA PHE A 15 5.11 2.11 0.84
C PHE A 15 6.04 1.59 -0.25
N SER A 16 6.87 0.60 0.10
CA SER A 16 7.92 0.08 -0.76
C SER A 16 7.75 -1.42 -0.93
N LEU A 17 7.65 -1.86 -2.19
CA LEU A 17 7.63 -3.26 -2.55
C LEU A 17 9.03 -3.75 -2.88
N SER A 18 9.43 -4.89 -2.32
CA SER A 18 10.70 -5.53 -2.67
C SER A 18 10.68 -6.05 -4.12
N PRO A 19 11.85 -6.23 -4.75
CA PRO A 19 11.95 -7.02 -5.97
C PRO A 19 11.22 -8.37 -5.83
N GLY A 20 10.52 -8.79 -6.89
CA GLY A 20 9.74 -10.03 -6.89
C GLY A 20 8.45 -10.00 -6.05
N GLY A 21 8.09 -8.86 -5.44
CA GLY A 21 6.79 -8.65 -4.82
C GLY A 21 6.53 -9.42 -3.52
N ALA A 22 7.57 -10.00 -2.92
CA ALA A 22 7.46 -10.85 -1.74
C ALA A 22 7.28 -10.09 -0.42
N ARG A 23 7.71 -8.81 -0.36
CA ARG A 23 7.61 -8.02 0.85
C ARG A 23 7.16 -6.60 0.54
N LEU A 24 6.08 -6.20 1.18
CA LEU A 24 5.65 -4.80 1.25
C LEU A 24 6.06 -4.25 2.62
N SER A 25 6.73 -3.11 2.64
CA SER A 25 7.13 -2.41 3.86
C SER A 25 6.65 -0.96 3.81
N HIS A 26 6.48 -0.34 4.97
CA HIS A 26 6.13 1.07 5.07
C HIS A 26 7.01 1.83 6.07
N ARG A 27 7.11 3.15 5.88
CA ARG A 27 7.75 4.11 6.80
C ARG A 27 6.94 5.40 6.80
N TRP A 28 6.94 6.12 7.91
CA TRP A 28 6.15 7.34 8.06
C TRP A 28 6.90 8.40 8.84
N GLN A 29 6.56 9.67 8.63
CA GLN A 29 7.03 10.74 9.49
C GLN A 29 6.33 10.70 10.85
N THR A 30 7.03 11.00 11.95
CA THR A 30 6.44 11.08 13.30
C THR A 30 5.60 12.35 13.49
N ALA A 31 6.00 13.44 12.83
CA ALA A 31 5.31 14.72 12.72
C ALA A 31 5.45 15.28 11.28
N PRO A 32 4.56 16.18 10.82
CA PRO A 32 4.66 16.75 9.46
C PRO A 32 6.02 17.44 9.25
N GLY A 33 6.76 17.00 8.23
CA GLY A 33 8.12 17.52 7.97
C GLY A 33 9.20 17.08 8.97
N GLY A 34 8.86 16.25 9.96
CA GLY A 34 9.77 15.79 11.01
C GLY A 34 10.48 14.48 10.71
N ASP A 35 11.00 13.87 11.77
CA ASP A 35 11.76 12.62 11.72
C ASP A 35 10.95 11.46 11.12
N VAL A 36 11.66 10.51 10.52
CA VAL A 36 11.07 9.32 9.92
C VAL A 36 11.14 8.16 10.91
N HIS A 37 9.98 7.59 11.23
CA HIS A 37 9.90 6.32 11.92
C HIS A 37 10.39 5.19 10.98
N PRO A 38 11.26 4.27 11.44
CA PRO A 38 11.88 3.25 10.59
C PRO A 38 10.87 2.26 9.97
N GLY A 39 9.69 2.20 10.57
CA GLY A 39 8.55 1.41 10.11
C GLY A 39 8.80 -0.09 10.13
N GLY A 40 8.11 -0.83 9.25
CA GLY A 40 8.10 -2.28 9.32
C GLY A 40 7.43 -2.99 8.15
N GLU A 41 7.26 -4.30 8.34
CA GLU A 41 6.46 -5.16 7.45
C GLU A 41 5.03 -4.60 7.37
N PHE A 42 4.51 -4.50 6.15
CA PHE A 42 3.18 -3.96 5.88
C PHE A 42 2.34 -4.88 4.99
N GLY A 43 2.95 -5.92 4.41
CA GLY A 43 2.30 -6.88 3.54
C GLY A 43 1.47 -7.91 4.32
N GLU A 44 1.14 -8.98 3.62
CA GLU A 44 0.41 -10.11 4.17
C GLU A 44 1.28 -11.37 3.99
N PRO A 45 1.59 -12.12 5.06
CA PRO A 45 2.43 -13.31 4.96
C PRO A 45 1.95 -14.30 3.89
N GLY A 46 2.86 -14.75 3.04
CA GLY A 46 2.56 -15.71 1.96
C GLY A 46 1.91 -15.10 0.71
N ILE A 47 1.58 -13.81 0.71
CA ILE A 47 0.99 -13.14 -0.46
C ILE A 47 2.06 -12.37 -1.23
N ARG A 48 2.20 -12.70 -2.53
CA ARG A 48 3.04 -11.95 -3.47
C ARG A 48 2.21 -10.95 -4.27
N LEU A 49 2.75 -9.75 -4.42
CA LEU A 49 2.15 -8.66 -5.19
C LEU A 49 2.80 -8.51 -6.56
N VAL A 50 2.02 -8.10 -7.57
CA VAL A 50 2.53 -7.91 -8.94
C VAL A 50 3.16 -6.53 -9.16
N ALA A 51 2.82 -5.55 -8.33
CA ALA A 51 3.25 -4.17 -8.46
C ALA A 51 3.20 -3.42 -7.12
N THR A 52 3.89 -2.29 -7.04
CA THR A 52 3.77 -1.35 -5.91
C THR A 52 2.30 -1.01 -5.68
N PRO A 53 1.81 -0.99 -4.42
CA PRO A 53 0.41 -0.69 -4.14
C PRO A 53 0.04 0.75 -4.49
N THR A 54 -1.26 1.04 -4.49
CA THR A 54 -1.79 2.41 -4.57
C THR A 54 -2.38 2.81 -3.23
N ALA A 55 -2.19 4.06 -2.83
CA ALA A 55 -2.75 4.62 -1.60
C ALA A 55 -3.66 5.81 -1.90
N ALA A 56 -4.76 5.93 -1.16
CA ALA A 56 -5.74 7.02 -1.31
C ALA A 56 -6.42 7.35 0.02
N LEU A 57 -6.75 8.63 0.24
CA LEU A 57 -7.59 9.07 1.35
C LEU A 57 -9.07 8.85 1.02
N ASP A 58 -9.85 8.34 1.97
CA ASP A 58 -11.31 8.41 1.91
C ASP A 58 -11.83 9.77 2.41
N ALA A 59 -13.13 10.02 2.21
CA ALA A 59 -13.78 11.26 2.64
C ALA A 59 -13.77 11.47 4.17
N THR A 60 -13.45 10.44 4.94
CA THR A 60 -13.32 10.52 6.41
C THR A 60 -11.89 10.83 6.86
N GLY A 61 -10.93 10.91 5.92
CA GLY A 61 -9.51 11.16 6.21
C GLY A 61 -8.70 9.90 6.52
N ARG A 62 -9.22 8.70 6.26
CA ARG A 62 -8.47 7.45 6.46
C ARG A 62 -7.74 7.07 5.19
N LEU A 63 -6.48 6.70 5.31
CA LEU A 63 -5.75 6.12 4.19
C LEU A 63 -6.20 4.68 3.93
N HIS A 64 -6.42 4.39 2.66
CA HIS A 64 -6.61 3.08 2.09
C HIS A 64 -5.39 2.72 1.25
N VAL A 65 -4.90 1.50 1.37
CA VAL A 65 -3.87 0.92 0.51
C VAL A 65 -4.48 -0.26 -0.23
N PHE A 66 -4.34 -0.27 -1.55
CA PHE A 66 -4.80 -1.32 -2.44
C PHE A 66 -3.61 -1.99 -3.11
N ALA A 67 -3.63 -3.32 -3.15
CA ALA A 67 -2.57 -4.12 -3.73
C ALA A 67 -3.15 -5.24 -4.59
N VAL A 68 -2.49 -5.56 -5.71
CA VAL A 68 -2.89 -6.66 -6.59
C VAL A 68 -1.94 -7.83 -6.37
N THR A 69 -2.49 -9.00 -6.09
CA THR A 69 -1.71 -10.23 -5.90
C THR A 69 -1.34 -10.86 -7.25
N VAL A 70 -0.36 -11.75 -7.25
CA VAL A 70 -0.01 -12.60 -8.42
C VAL A 70 -1.17 -13.48 -8.90
N ALA A 71 -2.16 -13.74 -8.04
CA ALA A 71 -3.40 -14.44 -8.40
C ALA A 71 -4.48 -13.50 -8.98
N GLY A 72 -4.13 -12.25 -9.28
CA GLY A 72 -5.05 -11.25 -9.82
C GLY A 72 -6.09 -10.75 -8.82
N ARG A 73 -5.93 -10.97 -7.52
CA ARG A 73 -6.88 -10.52 -6.49
C ARG A 73 -6.52 -9.14 -5.97
N ILE A 74 -7.51 -8.29 -5.71
CA ILE A 74 -7.29 -7.02 -5.02
C ILE A 74 -7.39 -7.24 -3.51
N ARG A 75 -6.36 -6.80 -2.78
CA ARG A 75 -6.35 -6.69 -1.32
C ARG A 75 -6.45 -5.22 -0.93
N ARG A 76 -7.14 -4.93 0.17
CA ARG A 76 -7.24 -3.61 0.78
C ARG A 76 -6.79 -3.66 2.24
N ARG A 77 -6.02 -2.67 2.66
CA ARG A 77 -5.78 -2.32 4.06
C ARG A 77 -6.22 -0.88 4.28
N VAL A 78 -6.84 -0.58 5.42
CA VAL A 78 -7.34 0.77 5.72
C VAL A 78 -6.99 1.15 7.15
N GLN A 79 -6.73 2.42 7.39
CA GLN A 79 -6.54 2.93 8.74
C GLN A 79 -7.79 2.73 9.61
N THR A 80 -7.59 2.44 10.88
CA THR A 80 -8.65 2.31 11.90
C THR A 80 -9.34 3.64 12.21
N ARG A 81 -8.56 4.72 12.12
CA ARG A 81 -8.97 6.12 12.27
C ARG A 81 -8.00 6.99 11.47
N PRO A 82 -8.36 8.24 11.10
CA PRO A 82 -7.47 9.14 10.39
C PRO A 82 -6.10 9.23 11.07
N SER A 83 -5.03 9.10 10.29
CA SER A 83 -3.64 9.17 10.77
C SER A 83 -3.27 8.19 11.89
N GLY A 84 -4.00 7.07 11.99
CA GLY A 84 -3.85 6.06 13.06
C GLY A 84 -3.29 4.73 12.59
N GLY A 85 -3.50 3.70 13.42
CA GLY A 85 -3.12 2.32 13.11
C GLY A 85 -3.95 1.72 11.96
N TRP A 86 -3.60 0.51 11.55
CA TRP A 86 -4.17 -0.16 10.37
C TRP A 86 -5.00 -1.39 10.72
N HIS A 87 -6.14 -1.57 10.05
CA HIS A 87 -6.84 -2.85 10.04
C HIS A 87 -5.98 -3.93 9.36
N PRO A 88 -6.30 -5.23 9.52
CA PRO A 88 -5.72 -6.30 8.71
C PRO A 88 -6.00 -6.12 7.21
N TRP A 89 -5.23 -6.81 6.37
CA TRP A 89 -5.56 -6.92 4.94
C TRP A 89 -6.86 -7.71 4.75
N THR A 90 -7.68 -7.25 3.82
CA THR A 90 -8.97 -7.86 3.47
C THR A 90 -9.13 -7.91 1.95
N ALA A 91 -10.04 -8.78 1.47
CA ALA A 91 -10.33 -8.85 0.05
C ALA A 91 -11.13 -7.62 -0.35
N PHE A 92 -10.83 -7.04 -1.51
CA PHE A 92 -11.61 -5.95 -2.06
C PHE A 92 -12.35 -6.43 -3.31
N GLY A 93 -13.59 -6.83 -3.10
CA GLY A 93 -14.40 -7.48 -4.12
C GLY A 93 -13.95 -8.92 -4.42
N ASP A 94 -14.58 -9.50 -5.43
CA ASP A 94 -14.44 -10.89 -5.86
C ASP A 94 -13.88 -11.03 -7.29
N ARG A 95 -13.71 -9.92 -8.01
CA ARG A 95 -13.25 -9.91 -9.39
C ARG A 95 -11.72 -10.02 -9.46
N THR A 96 -11.24 -10.73 -10.47
CA THR A 96 -9.82 -10.76 -10.82
C THR A 96 -9.47 -9.57 -11.70
N VAL A 97 -8.38 -8.89 -11.38
CA VAL A 97 -7.78 -7.87 -12.24
C VAL A 97 -6.65 -8.52 -13.02
N ALA A 98 -6.53 -8.19 -14.31
CA ALA A 98 -5.38 -8.61 -15.11
C ALA A 98 -4.09 -8.15 -14.43
N PRO A 99 -3.06 -9.01 -14.30
CA PRO A 99 -1.76 -8.55 -13.86
C PRO A 99 -1.30 -7.44 -14.80
N VAL A 100 -0.77 -6.34 -14.24
CA VAL A 100 0.00 -5.40 -15.06
C VAL A 100 1.20 -6.18 -15.56
N VAL A 101 1.22 -6.53 -16.85
CA VAL A 101 2.35 -7.23 -17.47
C VAL A 101 3.49 -6.22 -17.59
N PRO A 102 4.62 -6.40 -16.87
CA PRO A 102 5.79 -5.57 -17.10
C PRO A 102 6.39 -6.00 -18.45
N GLY A 103 6.39 -5.12 -19.45
CA GLY A 103 7.21 -5.29 -20.65
C GLY A 103 6.49 -5.53 -21.98
N ALA A 104 5.32 -4.93 -22.24
CA ALA A 104 4.96 -4.70 -23.64
C ALA A 104 5.85 -3.56 -24.18
N PRO A 105 6.76 -3.79 -25.16
CA PRO A 105 7.41 -2.68 -25.83
C PRO A 105 6.33 -1.87 -26.54
N ALA A 106 6.43 -0.54 -26.44
CA ALA A 106 5.73 0.31 -27.39
C ALA A 106 6.29 -0.04 -28.79
N LEU A 107 5.39 -0.37 -29.73
CA LEU A 107 5.73 -0.45 -31.15
C LEU A 107 6.09 0.94 -31.67
#